data_AF-V9MAR1-F1
#
_entry.id   AF-V9MAR1-F1
#
_cell.length_a   1.000
_cell.length_b   1.000
_cell.length_c   1.000
_cell.angle_alpha   90.00
_cell.angle_beta   90.00
_cell.angle_gamma   90.00
#
_symmetry.space_group_name_H-M   'P 1'
#
loop_
_entity.id
_entity.type
_entity.pdbx_description
1 polymer ?
#
loop_
_entity_poly.entity_id
_entity_poly.type
_entity_poly.pdbx_seq_one_letter_code
_entity_poly.pdbx_strand_id
1 'polypeptide(L)'
;DVLSKHSNESQVMNLHLLNVTSMSARRKDGHASLYYLGPGRGPASLHRQDCSHWCLPGVPDSWNELLYTLLLKQELVHVQDLTESSQAPSVTT
;
A
#
# COMPACT_ATOMS: atom_id res chain seq x y z
N ASP A 1 -16.52 -0.43 25.46
CA ASP A 1 -15.73 0.24 24.41
C ASP A 1 -14.29 0.48 24.88
N VAL A 2 -13.38 -0.41 24.48
CA VAL A 2 -12.02 -0.53 25.03
C VAL A 2 -11.00 0.42 24.37
N LEU A 3 -11.45 1.41 23.58
CA LEU A 3 -10.55 2.36 22.92
C LEU A 3 -10.94 3.81 23.19
N SER A 4 -11.04 4.17 24.47
CA SER A 4 -10.95 5.55 24.88
C SER A 4 -9.97 5.66 26.04
N LYS A 5 -8.94 6.50 25.82
CA LYS A 5 -7.89 6.97 26.73
C LYS A 5 -6.50 6.40 26.46
N HIS A 6 -5.77 7.07 25.58
CA HIS A 6 -4.42 7.57 25.87
C HIS A 6 -4.08 8.70 24.88
N SER A 7 -4.60 9.89 25.16
CA SER A 7 -4.07 11.15 24.63
C SER A 7 -2.87 11.54 25.49
N ASN A 8 -1.68 11.30 24.99
CA ASN A 8 -0.43 11.94 25.42
C ASN A 8 0.26 12.32 24.11
N GLU A 9 0.77 13.55 23.96
CA GLU A 9 1.33 14.07 22.69
C GLU A 9 2.33 13.08 22.07
N SER A 10 1.83 12.19 21.22
CA SER A 10 2.62 11.32 20.39
C SER A 10 2.96 12.15 19.17
N GLN A 11 4.24 12.29 18.85
CA GLN A 11 4.74 12.63 17.52
C GLN A 11 3.68 12.32 16.47
N VAL A 12 3.11 13.35 15.84
CA VAL A 12 2.10 13.16 14.80
C VAL A 12 2.78 12.36 13.70
N MET A 13 2.58 11.04 13.69
CA MET A 13 3.07 10.21 12.61
C MET A 13 2.33 10.65 11.35
N ASN A 14 3.10 11.11 10.36
CA ASN A 14 2.53 11.44 9.06
C ASN A 14 2.11 10.13 8.38
N LEU A 15 0.81 9.82 8.48
CA LEU A 15 0.21 8.62 7.95
C LEU A 15 -0.36 8.89 6.57
N HIS A 16 0.21 8.29 5.54
CA HIS A 16 -0.33 8.30 4.19
C HIS A 16 -1.17 7.04 3.92
N LEU A 17 -2.46 7.21 3.61
CA LEU A 17 -3.36 6.11 3.29
C LEU A 17 -3.30 5.78 1.79
N LEU A 18 -2.91 4.55 1.44
CA LEU A 18 -3.02 4.04 0.08
C LEU A 18 -4.41 3.43 -0.15
N ASN A 19 -5.34 4.22 -0.71
CA ASN A 19 -6.71 3.77 -0.97
C ASN A 19 -6.80 2.90 -2.24
N VAL A 20 -6.84 1.58 -2.07
CA VAL A 20 -6.95 0.58 -3.14
C VAL A 20 -8.35 -0.02 -3.30
N THR A 21 -9.35 0.48 -2.57
CA THR A 21 -10.67 -0.18 -2.47
C THR A 21 -11.37 -0.30 -3.82
N SER A 22 -11.47 0.79 -4.58
CA SER A 22 -12.19 0.81 -5.88
C SER A 22 -11.50 -0.06 -6.94
N MET A 23 -10.16 -0.01 -7.02
CA MET A 23 -9.43 -0.85 -7.98
C MET A 23 -9.52 -2.33 -7.62
N SER A 24 -9.48 -2.67 -6.33
CA SER A 24 -9.56 -4.06 -5.87
C SER A 24 -10.97 -4.64 -6.05
N ALA A 25 -12.01 -3.85 -5.79
CA ALA A 25 -13.40 -4.26 -5.98
C ALA A 25 -13.74 -4.64 -7.44
N ARG A 26 -13.01 -4.09 -8.41
CA ARG A 26 -13.14 -4.43 -9.84
C ARG A 26 -12.49 -5.76 -10.21
N ARG A 27 -11.64 -6.30 -9.34
CA ARG A 27 -10.80 -7.48 -9.62
C ARG A 27 -11.28 -8.74 -8.90
N LYS A 28 -12.59 -9.01 -8.90
CA LYS A 28 -13.14 -10.24 -8.28
C LYS A 28 -12.54 -11.54 -8.86
N ASP A 29 -12.02 -11.46 -10.08
CA ASP A 29 -11.27 -12.53 -10.77
C ASP A 29 -9.92 -12.85 -10.12
N GLY A 30 -9.36 -11.93 -9.32
CA GLY A 30 -8.06 -12.10 -8.70
C GLY A 30 -8.03 -13.03 -7.48
N HIS A 31 -9.18 -13.49 -6.99
CA HIS A 31 -9.25 -14.33 -5.79
C HIS A 31 -8.86 -15.79 -6.05
N ALA A 32 -8.33 -16.45 -5.02
CA ALA A 32 -7.98 -17.86 -5.10
C ALA A 32 -9.19 -18.79 -5.28
N SER A 33 -10.38 -18.38 -4.82
CA SER A 33 -11.62 -19.15 -4.92
C SER A 33 -11.40 -20.58 -4.40
N LEU A 34 -11.51 -21.61 -5.25
CA LEU A 34 -11.32 -23.02 -4.89
C LEU A 34 -9.84 -23.42 -4.78
N TYR A 35 -8.92 -22.62 -5.32
CA TYR A 35 -7.50 -22.97 -5.45
C TYR A 35 -6.63 -22.51 -4.28
N TYR A 36 -7.25 -22.02 -3.19
CA TYR A 36 -6.54 -21.48 -2.02
C TYR A 36 -5.68 -22.51 -1.26
N LEU A 37 -5.87 -23.81 -1.50
CA LEU A 37 -5.09 -24.88 -0.87
C LEU A 37 -3.67 -25.03 -1.44
N GLY A 38 -3.38 -24.36 -2.55
CA GLY A 38 -2.07 -24.39 -3.19
C GLY A 38 -1.81 -25.63 -4.06
N PRO A 39 -0.63 -25.68 -4.69
CA PRO A 39 -0.28 -26.73 -5.63
C PRO A 39 -0.23 -28.11 -4.96
N GLY A 40 -0.65 -29.14 -5.70
CA GLY A 40 -0.62 -30.54 -5.26
C GLY A 40 -1.79 -30.98 -4.37
N ARG A 41 -2.68 -30.06 -3.95
CA ARG A 41 -3.88 -30.40 -3.15
C ARG A 41 -5.19 -30.42 -3.95
N GLY A 42 -5.16 -29.96 -5.20
CA GLY A 42 -6.36 -29.81 -6.03
C GLY A 42 -7.30 -28.70 -5.52
N PRO A 43 -8.45 -28.52 -6.19
CA PRO A 43 -9.45 -27.54 -5.76
C PRO A 43 -10.15 -27.97 -4.46
N ALA A 44 -10.45 -27.00 -3.62
CA ALA A 44 -11.27 -27.18 -2.42
C ALA A 44 -12.72 -27.52 -2.76
N SER A 45 -13.50 -27.88 -1.73
CA SER A 45 -14.95 -28.09 -1.86
C SER A 45 -15.63 -26.85 -2.43
N LEU A 46 -16.61 -27.05 -3.32
CA LEU A 46 -17.38 -25.98 -3.95
C LEU A 46 -18.06 -25.02 -2.94
N HIS A 47 -18.33 -25.53 -1.73
CA HIS A 47 -18.98 -24.79 -0.64
C HIS A 47 -17.99 -24.00 0.23
N ARG A 48 -16.69 -24.10 -0.03
CA ARG A 48 -15.63 -23.39 0.69
C ARG A 48 -14.71 -22.71 -0.31
N GLN A 49 -15.10 -21.49 -0.69
CA GLN A 49 -14.32 -20.62 -1.57
C GLN A 49 -13.64 -19.52 -0.76
N ASP A 50 -12.40 -19.23 -1.11
CA ASP A 50 -11.68 -18.08 -0.61
C ASP A 50 -11.96 -16.86 -1.49
N CYS A 51 -12.75 -15.93 -0.96
CA CYS A 51 -13.09 -14.66 -1.61
C CYS A 51 -12.41 -13.46 -0.93
N SER A 52 -11.43 -13.70 -0.05
CA SER A 52 -10.76 -12.65 0.72
C SER A 52 -9.29 -12.52 0.32
N HIS A 53 -8.63 -13.64 0.01
CA HIS A 53 -7.23 -13.66 -0.41
C HIS A 53 -7.09 -13.59 -1.93
N TRP A 54 -5.91 -13.15 -2.38
CA TRP A 54 -5.57 -12.93 -3.78
C TRP A 54 -4.61 -14.00 -4.29
N CYS A 55 -4.77 -14.42 -5.53
CA CYS A 55 -3.75 -15.15 -6.26
C CYS A 55 -2.50 -14.27 -6.48
N LEU A 56 -1.35 -14.92 -6.56
CA LEU A 56 -0.09 -14.31 -6.98
C LEU A 56 0.44 -15.03 -8.24
N PRO A 57 0.90 -14.30 -9.27
CA PRO A 57 0.84 -12.83 -9.38
C PRO A 57 -0.61 -12.30 -9.50
N GLY A 58 -0.87 -11.07 -9.04
CA GLY A 58 -2.23 -10.54 -8.98
C GLY A 58 -2.41 -9.14 -8.39
N VAL A 59 -3.58 -8.89 -7.79
CA VAL A 59 -4.02 -7.58 -7.28
C VAL A 59 -3.02 -6.95 -6.28
N PRO A 60 -2.41 -7.70 -5.34
CA PRO A 60 -1.40 -7.15 -4.44
C PRO A 60 -0.16 -6.60 -5.15
N ASP A 61 0.21 -7.12 -6.32
CA ASP A 61 1.37 -6.63 -7.07
C ASP A 61 1.12 -5.20 -7.56
N SER A 62 -0.08 -4.91 -8.05
CA SER A 62 -0.47 -3.55 -8.43
C SER A 62 -0.47 -2.60 -7.23
N TRP A 63 -0.88 -3.07 -6.03
CA TRP A 63 -0.77 -2.23 -4.83
C TRP A 63 0.69 -1.90 -4.51
N ASN A 64 1.58 -2.88 -4.68
CA ASN A 64 3.02 -2.68 -4.46
C ASN A 64 3.63 -1.72 -5.48
N GLU A 65 3.21 -1.73 -6.75
CA GLU A 65 3.63 -0.76 -7.76
C GLU A 65 3.22 0.67 -7.40
N LEU A 66 1.97 0.86 -6.95
CA LEU A 66 1.49 2.17 -6.48
C LEU A 66 2.28 2.62 -5.24
N LEU A 67 2.48 1.73 -4.26
CA LEU A 67 3.24 2.03 -3.05
C LEU A 67 4.68 2.43 -3.40
N TYR A 68 5.34 1.65 -4.25
CA TYR A 68 6.71 1.91 -4.69
C TYR A 68 6.83 3.27 -5.37
N THR A 69 5.86 3.63 -6.23
CA THR A 69 5.82 4.94 -6.89
C THR A 69 5.71 6.09 -5.87
N LEU A 70 4.91 5.92 -4.81
CA LEU A 70 4.78 6.93 -3.75
C LEU A 70 6.06 7.08 -2.94
N LEU A 71 6.75 5.98 -2.63
CA LEU A 71 8.04 6.03 -1.94
C LEU A 71 9.10 6.74 -2.79
N LEU A 72 9.19 6.41 -4.09
CA LEU A 72 10.09 7.10 -5.01
C LEU A 72 9.77 8.60 -5.12
N LYS A 73 8.49 8.96 -5.18
CA LYS A 73 8.08 10.37 -5.20
C LYS A 73 8.53 11.10 -3.93
N GLN A 74 8.45 10.46 -2.77
CA GLN A 74 8.89 11.05 -1.50
C GLN A 74 10.39 11.30 -1.48
N GLU A 75 11.19 10.33 -1.97
CA GLU A 75 12.64 10.49 -2.13
C GLU A 75 12.97 11.66 -3.08
N LEU A 76 12.27 11.76 -4.22
CA LEU A 76 12.49 12.84 -5.19
C LEU A 76 12.13 14.22 -4.64
N VAL A 77 11.03 14.33 -3.89
CA VAL A 77 10.66 15.59 -3.22
C VAL A 77 11.72 15.98 -2.19
N HIS A 78 12.24 15.02 -1.44
CA HIS A 78 13.31 15.29 -0.48
C HIS A 78 14.60 15.77 -1.17
N VAL A 79 14.97 15.16 -2.30
CA VAL A 79 16.12 15.60 -3.10
C VAL A 79 15.90 17.00 -3.68
N GLN A 80 14.69 17.33 -4.15
CA GLN A 80 14.36 18.67 -4.64
C GLN A 80 14.50 19.74 -3.56
N ASP A 81 13.99 19.50 -2.35
CA ASP A 81 14.14 20.39 -1.20
C ASP A 81 15.63 20.63 -0.86
N LEU A 82 16.44 19.57 -0.91
CA LEU A 82 17.89 19.68 -0.65
C LEU A 82 18.59 20.50 -1.74
N THR A 83 18.23 20.32 -3.01
CA THR A 83 18.81 21.09 -4.12
C THR A 83 18.41 22.56 -4.09
N GLU A 84 17.17 22.90 -3.71
CA GLU A 84 16.73 24.29 -3.57
C GLU A 84 17.36 24.97 -2.34
N SER A 85 17.57 24.25 -1.22
CA SER A 85 18.26 24.80 -0.05
C SER A 85 19.74 25.14 -0.30
N SER A 86 20.38 24.44 -1.25
CA SER A 86 21.77 24.66 -1.64
C SER A 86 21.93 25.86 -2.59
N GLN A 87 20.84 26.34 -3.20
CA GLN A 87 20.80 27.54 -4.05
C GLN A 87 20.13 28.73 -3.36
N ALA A 88 20.45 28.98 -2.08
CA ALA A 88 20.22 30.31 -1.52
C ALA A 88 21.15 31.32 -2.23
N PRO A 89 20.64 32.44 -2.78
CA PRO A 89 21.48 33.41 -3.47
C PRO A 89 22.45 34.03 -2.46
N SER A 90 23.74 34.00 -2.78
CA SER A 90 24.76 34.81 -2.11
C SER A 90 24.30 36.26 -2.18
N VAL A 91 23.84 36.82 -1.06
CA VAL A 91 23.55 38.25 -0.95
C VAL A 91 24.89 38.98 -1.05
N THR A 92 25.17 39.53 -2.22
CA THR A 92 26.29 40.45 -2.43
C THR A 92 25.88 41.82 -1.92
N THR A 93 26.53 42.30 -0.85
CA THR A 93 26.76 43.73 -0.59
C THR A 93 28.06 43.87 0.17
#